data_AF-A0A7C7GD88-F1
#
_entry.id   AF-A0A7C7GD88-F1
#
_cell.length_a   1.000
_cell.length_b   1.000
_cell.length_c   1.000
_cell.angle_alpha   90.00
_cell.angle_beta   90.00
_cell.angle_gamma   90.00
#
_symmetry.space_group_name_H-M   'P 1'
#
loop_
_entity.id
_entity.type
_entity.pdbx_description
1 polymer ?
#
loop_
_entity_poly.entity_id
_entity_poly.type
_entity_poly.pdbx_seq_one_letter_code
_entity_poly.pdbx_strand_id
1 'polypeptide(L)'
;MPNYESTDAKKYGAKWAAYDAPRHLYHFTPTSMDKIMFANEFLITGIHRMPFDAFYVSILSSLHGGKSTFTGMWHGFISWMVALVNKEQCSSLIYIIK
;
A
#
# COMPACT_ATOMS: atom_id res chain seq x y z
N MET A 1 3.30 -5.27 3.73
CA MET A 1 1.97 -5.00 4.33
C MET A 1 1.26 -3.98 3.48
N PRO A 2 -0.06 -4.14 3.26
CA PRO A 2 -0.89 -3.08 2.67
C PRO A 2 -0.81 -1.83 3.54
N ASN A 3 -0.62 -0.68 2.91
CA ASN A 3 -0.46 0.59 3.58
C ASN A 3 -1.68 1.48 3.30
N TYR A 4 -2.56 1.63 4.29
CA TYR A 4 -3.78 2.42 4.12
C TYR A 4 -3.52 3.95 4.01
N GLU A 5 -2.29 4.41 4.26
CA GLU A 5 -1.91 5.82 4.08
C GLU A 5 -1.47 6.13 2.64
N SER A 6 -1.41 5.11 1.78
CA SER A 6 -1.00 5.22 0.39
C SER A 6 -1.95 6.09 -0.45
N THR A 7 -1.45 6.56 -1.59
CA THR A 7 -2.20 7.42 -2.50
C THR A 7 -3.43 6.71 -3.09
N ASP A 8 -3.31 5.43 -3.41
CA ASP A 8 -4.40 4.60 -3.91
C ASP A 8 -5.44 4.29 -2.82
N ALA A 9 -5.02 4.04 -1.58
CA ALA A 9 -5.94 3.85 -0.46
C ALA A 9 -6.81 5.11 -0.23
N LYS A 10 -6.19 6.30 -0.21
CA LYS A 10 -6.93 7.58 -0.09
C LYS A 10 -7.90 7.82 -1.24
N LYS A 11 -7.56 7.35 -2.44
CA LYS A 11 -8.36 7.55 -3.65
C LYS A 11 -9.56 6.61 -3.75
N TYR A 12 -9.37 5.34 -3.41
CA TYR A 12 -10.41 4.32 -3.52
C TYR A 12 -11.24 4.15 -2.24
N GLY A 13 -10.70 4.58 -1.09
CA GLY A 13 -11.41 4.58 0.18
C GLY A 13 -11.98 3.21 0.53
N ALA A 14 -13.28 3.14 0.82
CA ALA A 14 -13.97 1.89 1.13
C ALA A 14 -13.95 0.85 -0.02
N LYS A 15 -13.63 1.25 -1.25
CA LYS A 15 -13.53 0.37 -2.43
C LYS A 15 -12.09 -0.05 -2.73
N TRP A 16 -11.14 0.26 -1.83
CA TRP A 16 -9.75 -0.14 -1.99
C TRP A 16 -9.62 -1.65 -1.82
N ALA A 17 -9.23 -2.34 -2.88
CA ALA A 17 -9.25 -3.80 -2.94
C ALA A 17 -8.30 -4.48 -1.94
N ALA A 18 -7.29 -3.77 -1.43
CA ALA A 18 -6.44 -4.31 -0.39
C ALA A 18 -7.14 -4.43 0.98
N TYR A 19 -8.34 -3.84 1.15
CA TYR A 19 -9.22 -4.15 2.27
C TYR A 19 -10.00 -5.47 2.11
N ASP A 20 -10.12 -6.02 0.89
CA ASP A 20 -11.01 -7.15 0.59
C ASP A 20 -10.30 -8.53 0.55
N ALA A 21 -8.95 -8.59 0.43
CA ALA A 21 -8.23 -9.87 0.47
C ALA A 21 -8.15 -10.40 1.92
N PRO A 22 -8.24 -11.73 2.15
CA PRO A 22 -8.97 -12.29 3.27
C PRO A 22 -8.38 -11.91 4.65
N ARG A 23 -9.17 -11.16 5.43
CA ARG A 23 -9.13 -11.01 6.90
C ARG A 23 -7.76 -10.64 7.48
N HIS A 24 -7.19 -9.51 7.07
CA HIS A 24 -6.19 -8.84 7.89
C HIS A 24 -6.88 -8.18 9.10
N LEU A 25 -6.74 -8.78 10.29
CA LEU A 25 -7.27 -8.19 11.53
C LEU A 25 -6.67 -6.81 11.82
N TYR A 26 -5.46 -6.55 11.32
CA TYR A 26 -4.70 -5.34 11.59
C TYR A 26 -4.09 -4.79 10.31
N HIS A 27 -4.16 -3.47 10.16
CA HIS A 27 -3.45 -2.71 9.14
C HIS A 27 -2.37 -1.89 9.83
N PHE A 28 -1.14 -1.94 9.31
CA PHE A 28 0.02 -1.29 9.91
C PHE A 28 0.53 -0.18 9.02
N THR A 29 0.76 0.99 9.61
CA THR A 29 1.51 2.08 8.97
C THR A 29 3.01 1.90 9.19
N PRO A 30 3.87 2.57 8.42
CA PRO A 30 5.30 2.64 8.71
C PRO A 30 5.60 3.02 10.16
N THR A 31 4.89 4.02 10.70
CA THR A 31 5.06 4.46 12.09
C THR A 31 4.64 3.40 13.11
N SER A 32 3.53 2.70 12.88
CA SER A 32 3.10 1.62 13.77
C SER A 32 4.08 0.45 13.74
N MET A 33 4.62 0.13 12.57
CA MET A 33 5.62 -0.92 12.41
C MET A 33 6.92 -0.58 13.16
N ASP A 34 7.38 0.67 13.05
CA ASP A 34 8.57 1.16 13.76
C ASP A 34 8.41 1.03 15.28
N LYS A 35 7.28 1.51 15.82
CA LYS A 35 6.98 1.41 17.26
C LYS A 35 6.92 -0.03 17.77
N ILE A 36 6.27 -0.93 17.02
CA ILE A 36 6.13 -2.34 17.42
C ILE A 36 7.49 -3.02 17.41
N MET A 37 8.31 -2.80 16.38
CA MET A 37 9.64 -3.41 16.30
C MET A 37 10.56 -2.92 17.41
N PHE A 38 10.58 -1.60 17.66
CA PHE A 38 11.36 -1.02 18.74
C PHE A 38 10.94 -1.57 20.12
N ALA A 39 9.65 -1.70 20.37
CA ALA A 39 9.13 -2.24 21.63
C ALA A 39 9.49 -3.72 21.86
N ASN A 40 9.85 -4.46 20.80
CA ASN A 40 10.26 -5.87 20.86
C ASN A 40 11.77 -6.04 20.61
N GLU A 41 12.57 -4.99 20.79
CA GLU A 41 14.04 -5.00 20.64
C GLU A 41 14.53 -5.35 19.22
N PHE A 42 13.69 -5.17 18.21
CA PHE A 42 14.03 -5.34 16.80
C PHE A 42 14.31 -3.99 16.12
N LEU A 43 15.20 -3.99 15.14
CA LEU A 43 15.53 -2.82 14.33
C LEU A 43 15.10 -3.02 12.88
N ILE A 44 14.41 -2.03 12.30
CA ILE A 44 14.09 -2.00 10.88
C ILE A 44 15.34 -1.54 10.13
N THR A 45 16.01 -2.46 9.44
CA THR A 45 17.26 -2.19 8.71
C THR A 45 17.04 -1.74 7.26
N GLY A 46 15.82 -1.88 6.74
CA GLY A 46 15.49 -1.48 5.38
C GLY A 46 14.00 -1.47 5.08
N ILE A 47 13.60 -0.53 4.21
CA ILE A 47 12.23 -0.43 3.71
C ILE A 47 12.29 -0.37 2.18
N HIS A 48 11.63 -1.33 1.52
CA HIS A 48 11.57 -1.43 0.06
C HIS A 48 10.14 -1.28 -0.45
N ARG A 49 10.00 -0.63 -1.60
CA ARG A 49 8.73 -0.41 -2.30
C ARG A 49 8.37 -1.62 -3.15
N MET A 50 7.07 -1.89 -3.28
CA MET A 50 6.54 -2.83 -4.29
C MET A 50 5.84 -2.06 -5.42
N PRO A 51 6.56 -1.69 -6.50
CA PRO A 51 6.02 -0.78 -7.52
C PRO A 51 4.85 -1.38 -8.30
N PHE A 52 4.86 -2.69 -8.57
CA PHE A 52 3.80 -3.35 -9.32
C PHE A 52 2.49 -3.50 -8.53
N ASP A 53 2.57 -3.45 -7.21
CA ASP A 53 1.40 -3.63 -6.35
C ASP A 53 0.43 -2.44 -6.46
N ALA A 54 0.96 -1.22 -6.62
CA ALA A 54 0.14 -0.03 -6.87
C ALA A 54 -0.72 -0.14 -8.15
N PHE A 55 -0.21 -0.83 -9.19
CA PHE A 55 -0.97 -1.09 -10.42
C PHE A 55 -2.02 -2.18 -10.21
N TYR A 56 -1.63 -3.30 -9.60
CA TYR A 56 -2.51 -4.43 -9.34
C TYR A 56 -3.70 -4.01 -8.46
N VAL A 57 -3.42 -3.37 -7.33
CA VAL A 57 -4.45 -2.90 -6.38
C VAL A 57 -5.32 -1.82 -7.00
N SER A 58 -4.76 -0.90 -7.79
CA SER A 58 -5.56 0.14 -8.47
C SER A 58 -6.49 -0.40 -9.55
N ILE A 59 -6.04 -1.39 -10.33
CA ILE A 59 -6.89 -2.08 -11.31
C ILE A 59 -8.03 -2.80 -10.61
N LEU A 60 -7.71 -3.59 -9.58
CA LEU A 60 -8.71 -4.35 -8.85
C LEU A 60 -9.71 -3.43 -8.14
N SER A 61 -9.26 -2.34 -7.52
CA SER A 61 -10.13 -1.34 -6.87
C SER A 61 -11.03 -0.61 -7.88
N SER A 62 -10.50 -0.31 -9.07
CA SER A 62 -11.27 0.31 -10.16
C SER A 62 -12.38 -0.62 -10.66
N LEU A 63 -12.09 -1.91 -10.82
CA LEU A 63 -13.06 -2.92 -11.23
C LEU A 63 -14.15 -3.13 -10.16
N HIS A 64 -13.79 -3.21 -8.88
CA HIS A 64 -14.76 -3.24 -7.77
C HIS A 64 -15.65 -1.99 -7.73
N GLY A 65 -15.12 -0.85 -8.16
CA GLY A 65 -15.87 0.39 -8.31
C GLY A 65 -16.77 0.48 -9.55
N GLY A 66 -16.82 -0.56 -10.40
CA GLY A 66 -17.58 -0.59 -11.65
C GLY A 66 -16.93 0.20 -12.80
N LYS A 67 -15.63 0.50 -12.71
CA LYS A 67 -14.87 1.25 -13.72
C LYS A 67 -13.96 0.33 -14.53
N SER A 68 -13.44 0.85 -15.65
CA SER A 68 -12.54 0.11 -16.55
C SER A 68 -11.16 -0.15 -15.94
N THR A 69 -10.52 -1.23 -16.38
CA THR A 69 -9.10 -1.56 -16.16
C THR A 69 -8.18 -0.40 -16.54
N PHE A 70 -8.49 0.35 -17.61
CA PHE A 70 -7.68 1.48 -18.07
C PHE A 70 -7.61 2.61 -17.02
N THR A 71 -8.74 2.89 -16.36
CA THR A 71 -8.81 3.87 -15.27
C THR A 71 -7.96 3.43 -14.08
N GLY A 72 -7.99 2.14 -13.74
CA GLY A 72 -7.17 1.57 -12.69
C GLY A 72 -5.68 1.65 -13.01
N MET A 73 -5.29 1.37 -14.25
CA MET A 73 -3.90 1.49 -14.71
C MET A 73 -3.39 2.92 -14.65
N TRP A 74 -4.19 3.91 -15.07
CA TRP A 74 -3.85 5.33 -14.95
C TRP A 74 -3.63 5.76 -13.49
N HIS A 75 -4.49 5.29 -12.59
CA HIS A 75 -4.36 5.58 -11.16
C HIS A 75 -3.16 4.88 -10.52
N GLY A 76 -2.88 3.64 -10.92
CA GLY A 76 -1.68 2.91 -10.50
C GLY A 76 -0.41 3.63 -10.93
N PHE A 77 -0.38 4.19 -12.15
CA PHE A 77 0.74 4.98 -12.64
C PHE A 77 0.97 6.25 -11.82
N ILE A 78 -0.10 7.00 -11.50
CA ILE A 78 -0.02 8.18 -10.62
C ILE A 78 0.50 7.76 -9.23
N SER A 79 -0.06 6.70 -8.64
CA SER A 79 0.37 6.21 -7.33
C SER A 79 1.84 5.77 -7.33
N TRP A 80 2.30 5.16 -8.43
CA TRP A 80 3.70 4.78 -8.60
C TRP A 80 4.62 6.01 -8.69
N MET A 81 4.25 7.03 -9.47
CA MET A 81 5.01 8.29 -9.55
C MET A 81 5.10 9.00 -8.20
N VAL A 82 4.03 9.03 -7.42
CA VAL A 82 4.06 9.60 -6.06
C VAL A 82 4.94 8.76 -5.14
N ALA A 83 4.84 7.43 -5.22
CA ALA A 83 5.68 6.50 -4.46
C ALA A 83 7.17 6.59 -4.84
N LEU A 84 7.50 7.09 -6.04
CA LEU A 84 8.88 7.37 -6.45
C LEU A 84 9.51 8.49 -5.61
N VAL A 85 8.74 9.54 -5.34
CA VAL A 85 9.16 10.71 -4.54
C VAL A 85 9.07 10.43 -3.04
N ASN A 86 7.99 9.79 -2.58
CA ASN A 86 7.79 9.42 -1.18
C ASN A 86 7.52 7.92 -1.05
N LYS A 87 8.52 7.18 -0.56
CA LYS A 87 8.44 5.71 -0.43
C LYS A 87 7.29 5.28 0.47
N GLU A 88 6.95 6.06 1.50
CA GLU A 88 5.90 5.74 2.45
C GLU A 88 4.49 5.87 1.87
N GLN A 89 4.32 6.44 0.68
CA GLN A 89 3.02 6.49 -0.01
C GLN A 89 2.78 5.30 -0.96
N CYS A 90 3.68 4.31 -0.96
CA CYS A 90 3.50 3.10 -1.75
C CYS A 90 2.34 2.25 -1.18
N SER A 91 1.55 1.64 -2.07
CA SER A 91 0.43 0.76 -1.74
C SER A 91 0.84 -0.38 -0.81
N SER A 92 2.05 -0.92 -1.01
CA SER A 92 2.65 -1.88 -0.09
C SER A 92 4.15 -1.67 0.09
N LEU A 93 4.60 -1.98 1.30
CA LEU A 93 5.99 -1.90 1.74
C LEU A 93 6.50 -3.24 2.24
N ILE A 94 7.78 -3.51 1.96
CA ILE A 94 8.56 -4.61 2.48
C ILE A 94 9.49 -4.04 3.57
N TYR A 95 9.44 -4.62 4.76
CA TYR A 95 10.32 -4.26 5.88
C TYR A 95 11.35 -5.37 6.09
N ILE A 96 12.61 -5.00 6.23
CA ILE A 96 13.70 -5.89 6.64
C ILE A 96 14.00 -5.59 8.11
N ILE A 97 13.95 -6.64 8.94
CA ILE A 97 14.02 -6.54 10.40
C ILE A 97 15.19 -7.41 10.88
N LYS A 98 15.98 -6.89 11.83
CA LYS A 98 17.11 -7.59 12.44
C LYS A 98 17.04 -7.51 13.96
#